data_AF-A0AAD6XEH1-F1
#
_entry.id   AF-A0AAD6XEH1-F1
#
_cell.length_a   1.000
_cell.length_b   1.000
_cell.length_c   1.000
_cell.angle_alpha   90.00
_cell.angle_beta   90.00
_cell.angle_gamma   90.00
#
_symmetry.space_group_name_H-M   'P 1'
#
loop_
_entity.id
_entity.type
_entity.pdbx_description
1 polymer ?
#
loop_
_entity_poly.entity_id
_entity_poly.type
_entity_poly.pdbx_seq_one_letter_code
_entity_poly.pdbx_strand_id
1 'polypeptide(L)'
;MSASILNVHTPSSSFAIVHSLTQDSLVDLYDKLSRKAGTGYTGRRVGSGWLKYEFNETIWNLDDDADYTIFVWRQQQAPTDVASTSTAIDHLETPTLHLHDPHEPLPVPPAYLNAAYYVFQPSRAQHPGDAHSPSPRPRSSKSRKTKGSKRGTIAPVDDGIPAHKKEFEKFHGENGVRTVLGSIGPVSNVRMLLKAGYRHVYISRKFAKDHGFIPADAAPGHYGYGGLVNIGTWPITLNASSTFSAHPNAPPPPPPKPRLAVSANGKTPKRSTNDGKPKPTLISVYLSEEPHFDVVLGRSFFERRQIQTSSIDPTDVVCLDTGEKLECELVILKDGRGEIVTVT
;
A
#
# COMPACT_ATOMS: atom_id res chain seq x y z
N MET A 1 -9.62 26.45 -13.50
CA MET A 1 -10.22 25.21 -12.95
C MET A 1 -10.19 24.19 -14.08
N SER A 2 -9.38 23.14 -13.96
CA SER A 2 -9.14 22.20 -15.07
C SER A 2 -9.98 20.94 -14.86
N ALA A 3 -11.05 20.79 -15.64
CA ALA A 3 -11.79 19.53 -15.70
C ALA A 3 -11.02 18.57 -16.60
N SER A 4 -10.75 17.36 -16.13
CA SER A 4 -10.03 16.33 -16.90
C SER A 4 -11.02 15.44 -17.65
N ILE A 5 -10.62 14.96 -18.83
CA ILE A 5 -11.39 13.98 -19.60
C ILE A 5 -10.82 12.60 -19.30
N LEU A 6 -11.67 11.70 -18.78
CA LEU A 6 -11.32 10.30 -18.53
C LEU A 6 -11.97 9.44 -19.60
N ASN A 7 -11.18 8.57 -20.24
CA ASN A 7 -11.71 7.57 -21.16
C ASN A 7 -12.17 6.37 -20.35
N VAL A 8 -13.34 5.83 -20.67
CA VAL A 8 -13.94 4.69 -20.00
C VAL A 8 -14.20 3.62 -21.05
N HIS A 9 -13.64 2.45 -20.81
CA HIS A 9 -13.77 1.28 -21.63
C HIS A 9 -14.60 0.23 -20.90
N THR A 10 -15.62 -0.28 -21.57
CA THR A 10 -16.39 -1.46 -21.17
C THR A 10 -16.16 -2.55 -22.22
N PRO A 11 -16.50 -3.82 -21.93
CA PRO A 11 -16.36 -4.90 -22.90
C PRO A 11 -17.09 -4.64 -24.24
N SER A 12 -18.16 -3.85 -24.23
CA SER A 12 -19.02 -3.62 -25.40
C SER A 12 -18.95 -2.20 -25.97
N SER A 13 -18.43 -1.22 -25.23
CA SER A 13 -18.37 0.18 -25.68
C SER A 13 -17.28 0.99 -25.01
N SER A 14 -16.88 2.11 -25.61
CA SER A 14 -15.99 3.10 -24.99
C SER A 14 -16.59 4.48 -25.09
N PHE A 15 -16.38 5.30 -24.07
CA PHE A 15 -16.89 6.66 -24.00
C PHE A 15 -16.00 7.50 -23.08
N ALA A 16 -16.16 8.82 -23.12
CA ALA A 16 -15.46 9.72 -22.21
C ALA A 16 -16.42 10.35 -21.19
N ILE A 17 -15.86 10.69 -20.02
CA ILE A 17 -16.53 11.46 -18.98
C ILE A 17 -15.65 12.64 -18.54
N VAL A 18 -16.32 13.70 -18.08
CA VAL A 18 -15.65 14.86 -17.51
C VAL A 18 -15.58 14.68 -16.00
N HIS A 19 -14.37 14.70 -15.46
CA HIS A 19 -14.10 14.48 -14.06
C HIS A 19 -12.99 15.38 -13.55
N SER A 20 -13.24 16.08 -12.44
CA SER A 20 -12.26 16.96 -11.81
C SER A 20 -11.43 16.15 -10.82
N LEU A 21 -10.22 15.77 -11.21
CA LEU A 21 -9.32 14.95 -10.39
C LEU A 21 -8.95 15.60 -9.03
N THR A 22 -9.08 16.92 -8.91
CA THR A 22 -8.73 17.67 -7.69
C THR A 22 -9.93 18.00 -6.81
N GLN A 23 -11.16 17.91 -7.32
CA GLN A 23 -12.37 18.36 -6.60
C GLN A 23 -13.40 17.25 -6.41
N ASP A 24 -13.47 16.31 -7.34
CA ASP A 24 -14.45 15.23 -7.31
C ASP A 24 -13.87 14.01 -6.57
N SER A 25 -14.70 13.37 -5.76
CA SER A 25 -14.37 12.15 -5.03
C SER A 25 -14.52 10.89 -5.91
N LEU A 26 -14.08 9.74 -5.39
CA LEU A 26 -14.36 8.43 -6.00
C LEU A 26 -15.87 8.16 -6.07
N VAL A 27 -16.63 8.59 -5.06
CA VAL A 27 -18.09 8.46 -5.04
C VAL A 27 -18.72 9.27 -6.18
N ASP A 28 -18.23 10.48 -6.44
CA ASP A 28 -18.71 11.31 -7.55
C ASP A 28 -18.41 10.66 -8.90
N LEU A 29 -17.25 10.00 -9.03
CA LEU A 29 -16.89 9.22 -10.21
C LEU A 29 -17.87 8.06 -10.42
N TYR A 30 -18.16 7.28 -9.37
CA TYR A 30 -19.16 6.21 -9.44
C TYR A 30 -20.54 6.73 -9.80
N ASP A 31 -20.99 7.82 -9.22
CA ASP A 31 -22.31 8.39 -9.49
C ASP A 31 -22.39 8.96 -10.92
N LYS A 32 -21.31 9.53 -11.46
CA LYS A 32 -21.24 9.95 -12.87
C LYS A 32 -21.30 8.77 -13.82
N LEU A 33 -20.58 7.70 -13.54
CA LEU A 33 -20.59 6.48 -14.36
C LEU A 33 -21.95 5.78 -14.30
N SER A 34 -22.56 5.71 -13.12
CA SER A 34 -23.90 5.14 -12.91
C SER A 34 -24.99 5.91 -13.67
N ARG A 35 -24.82 7.22 -13.84
CA ARG A 35 -25.74 8.09 -14.59
C ARG A 35 -25.47 8.09 -16.10
N LYS A 36 -24.34 7.57 -16.57
CA LYS A 36 -23.99 7.58 -17.99
C LYS A 36 -24.86 6.59 -18.75
N ALA A 37 -25.81 7.13 -19.50
CA ALA A 37 -26.66 6.37 -20.43
C ALA A 37 -25.81 5.69 -21.52
N GLY A 38 -26.19 4.49 -21.93
CA GLY A 38 -25.54 3.74 -23.01
C GLY A 38 -24.40 2.80 -22.58
N THR A 39 -24.19 2.64 -21.27
CA THR A 39 -23.46 1.47 -20.74
C THR A 39 -24.46 0.32 -20.59
N GLY A 40 -24.05 -0.93 -20.81
CA GLY A 40 -24.89 -2.11 -20.57
C GLY A 40 -25.40 -2.23 -19.11
N TYR A 41 -24.96 -1.32 -18.24
CA TYR A 41 -25.22 -1.26 -16.81
C TYR A 41 -26.31 -0.25 -16.41
N THR A 42 -27.14 0.19 -17.37
CA THR A 42 -28.21 1.17 -17.14
C THR A 42 -29.11 0.74 -15.96
N GLY A 43 -29.18 1.56 -14.91
CA GLY A 43 -29.96 1.29 -13.69
C GLY A 43 -29.22 0.53 -12.58
N ARG A 44 -27.96 0.14 -12.79
CA ARG A 44 -27.09 -0.39 -11.72
C ARG A 44 -26.12 0.69 -11.25
N ARG A 45 -25.90 0.71 -9.94
CA ARG A 45 -24.92 1.62 -9.33
C ARG A 45 -23.53 1.00 -9.41
N VAL A 46 -22.61 1.69 -10.06
CA VAL A 46 -21.19 1.34 -10.08
C VAL A 46 -20.65 1.41 -8.65
N GLY A 47 -19.85 0.41 -8.27
CA GLY A 47 -19.27 0.32 -6.93
C GLY A 47 -17.85 -0.25 -6.94
N SER A 48 -17.33 -0.56 -5.76
CA SER A 48 -16.01 -1.16 -5.60
C SER A 48 -15.90 -2.48 -6.36
N GLY A 49 -14.74 -2.76 -6.94
CA GLY A 49 -14.47 -3.92 -7.79
C GLY A 49 -14.82 -3.74 -9.26
N TRP A 50 -15.50 -2.64 -9.64
CA TRP A 50 -15.94 -2.42 -11.03
C TRP A 50 -14.92 -1.68 -11.87
N LEU A 51 -14.12 -0.82 -11.24
CA LEU A 51 -13.20 0.07 -11.92
C LEU A 51 -11.77 -0.43 -11.80
N LYS A 52 -11.09 -0.42 -12.94
CA LYS A 52 -9.65 -0.62 -13.04
C LYS A 52 -9.06 0.47 -13.91
N TYR A 53 -7.78 0.76 -13.77
CA TYR A 53 -7.09 1.70 -14.64
C TYR A 53 -5.74 1.14 -15.05
N GLU A 54 -5.30 1.56 -16.22
CA GLU A 54 -3.98 1.20 -16.76
C GLU A 54 -2.97 2.30 -16.42
N PHE A 55 -1.79 1.91 -15.94
CA PHE A 55 -0.67 2.81 -15.72
C PHE A 55 0.64 2.04 -15.84
N ASN A 56 1.56 2.51 -16.69
CA ASN A 56 2.81 1.82 -17.04
C ASN A 56 2.59 0.35 -17.41
N GLU A 57 1.68 0.10 -18.37
CA GLU A 57 1.36 -1.24 -18.90
C GLU A 57 0.81 -2.25 -17.86
N THR A 58 0.49 -1.76 -16.65
CA THR A 58 -0.05 -2.59 -15.55
C THR A 58 -1.46 -2.14 -15.22
N ILE A 59 -2.36 -3.10 -14.96
CA ILE A 59 -3.75 -2.84 -14.57
C ILE A 59 -3.86 -2.80 -13.05
N TRP A 60 -4.46 -1.74 -12.53
CA TRP A 60 -4.66 -1.49 -11.10
C TRP A 60 -6.15 -1.39 -10.79
N ASN A 61 -6.55 -1.82 -9.60
CA ASN A 61 -7.92 -1.64 -9.14
C ASN A 61 -8.14 -0.20 -8.66
N LEU A 62 -9.42 0.20 -8.65
CA LEU A 62 -9.88 1.48 -8.14
C LEU A 62 -11.05 1.22 -7.19
N ASP A 63 -10.78 0.55 -6.07
CA ASP A 63 -11.83 -0.02 -5.21
C ASP A 63 -12.20 0.91 -4.05
N ASP A 64 -11.26 1.74 -3.58
CA ASP A 64 -11.42 2.63 -2.43
C ASP A 64 -10.77 4.02 -2.61
N ASP A 65 -10.95 4.91 -1.63
CA ASP A 65 -10.43 6.28 -1.67
C ASP A 65 -8.89 6.34 -1.72
N ALA A 66 -8.20 5.31 -1.20
CA ALA A 66 -6.75 5.22 -1.27
C ALA A 66 -6.29 4.93 -2.71
N ASP A 67 -6.91 3.97 -3.38
CA ASP A 67 -6.68 3.69 -4.80
C ASP A 67 -6.96 4.93 -5.67
N TYR A 68 -8.05 5.64 -5.38
CA TYR A 68 -8.42 6.86 -6.09
C TYR A 68 -7.40 7.99 -5.91
N THR A 69 -6.87 8.15 -4.70
CA THR A 69 -5.78 9.11 -4.42
C THR A 69 -4.53 8.77 -5.24
N ILE A 70 -4.18 7.48 -5.33
CA ILE A 70 -3.05 7.01 -6.15
C ILE A 70 -3.30 7.27 -7.64
N PHE A 71 -4.51 6.99 -8.13
CA PHE A 71 -4.92 7.26 -9.51
C PHE A 71 -4.78 8.74 -9.87
N VAL A 72 -5.31 9.64 -9.03
CA VAL A 72 -5.20 11.10 -9.20
C VAL A 72 -3.74 11.54 -9.24
N TRP A 73 -2.91 11.05 -8.31
CA TRP A 73 -1.48 11.37 -8.27
C TRP A 73 -0.75 10.90 -9.54
N ARG A 74 -1.04 9.69 -10.03
CA ARG A 74 -0.45 9.15 -11.26
C ARG A 74 -0.82 9.98 -12.49
N GLN A 75 -2.06 10.43 -12.56
CA GLN A 75 -2.51 11.25 -13.68
C GLN A 75 -1.85 12.64 -13.71
N GLN A 76 -1.41 13.14 -12.56
CA GLN A 76 -0.65 14.39 -12.45
C GLN A 76 0.84 14.24 -12.80
N GLN A 77 1.35 13.00 -12.94
CA GLN A 77 2.75 12.72 -13.27
C GLN A 77 3.03 12.46 -14.75
N ALA A 78 2.00 12.30 -15.59
CA ALA A 78 2.18 12.06 -17.02
C ALA A 78 2.90 13.28 -17.67
N PRO A 79 4.13 13.12 -18.19
CA PRO A 79 4.89 14.24 -18.75
C PRO A 79 4.27 14.70 -20.06
N THR A 80 4.01 16.00 -20.16
CA THR A 80 4.00 16.70 -21.45
C THR A 80 5.45 17.08 -21.72
N ASP A 81 6.17 16.38 -22.59
CA ASP A 81 7.16 17.03 -23.46
C ASP A 81 7.74 16.10 -24.55
N VAL A 82 7.93 16.75 -25.70
CA VAL A 82 8.28 16.27 -27.03
C VAL A 82 9.79 16.16 -27.23
N ALA A 83 10.27 15.09 -27.88
CA ALA A 83 11.21 15.11 -29.03
C ALA A 83 11.91 13.76 -29.28
N SER A 84 11.39 13.04 -30.28
CA SER A 84 12.10 12.33 -31.35
C SER A 84 12.97 11.10 -31.03
N THR A 85 12.39 9.90 -31.24
CA THR A 85 12.82 9.06 -32.38
C THR A 85 11.67 8.18 -32.88
N SER A 86 11.07 8.63 -33.98
CA SER A 86 10.32 7.94 -35.04
C SER A 86 9.51 6.65 -34.78
N THR A 87 8.24 6.76 -35.20
CA THR A 87 7.28 5.71 -35.64
C THR A 87 6.49 4.91 -34.60
N ALA A 88 5.60 5.59 -33.86
CA ALA A 88 4.15 5.29 -33.86
C ALA A 88 3.39 6.43 -33.16
N ILE A 89 2.21 6.75 -33.69
CA ILE A 89 1.39 7.94 -33.45
C ILE A 89 0.92 8.06 -31.98
N ASP A 90 1.44 9.08 -31.29
CA ASP A 90 0.75 10.08 -30.46
C ASP A 90 -0.44 9.60 -29.59
N HIS A 91 -0.15 8.93 -28.47
CA HIS A 91 -1.08 8.88 -27.33
C HIS A 91 -0.76 10.04 -26.39
N LEU A 92 -1.48 11.15 -26.55
CA LEU A 92 -1.82 12.00 -25.41
C LEU A 92 -2.55 11.10 -24.41
N GLU A 93 -1.86 10.61 -23.37
CA GLU A 93 -2.34 9.59 -22.43
C GLU A 93 -3.45 10.14 -21.52
N THR A 94 -4.64 10.35 -22.10
CA THR A 94 -5.88 10.44 -21.34
C THR A 94 -6.08 9.09 -20.63
N PRO A 95 -6.26 9.09 -19.31
CA PRO A 95 -6.35 7.87 -18.52
C PRO A 95 -7.51 7.03 -19.02
N THR A 96 -7.25 5.75 -19.23
CA THR A 96 -8.28 4.78 -19.58
C THR A 96 -8.68 4.00 -18.34
N LEU A 97 -9.95 4.15 -17.96
CA LEU A 97 -10.63 3.35 -16.96
C LEU A 97 -11.29 2.16 -17.64
N HIS A 98 -11.13 0.96 -17.09
CA HIS A 98 -11.88 -0.23 -17.48
C HIS A 98 -13.01 -0.42 -16.48
N LEU A 99 -14.25 -0.47 -16.98
CA LEU A 99 -15.47 -0.62 -16.22
C LEU A 99 -16.11 -1.98 -16.53
N HIS A 100 -16.30 -2.81 -15.50
CA HIS A 100 -16.92 -4.12 -15.62
C HIS A 100 -17.59 -4.57 -14.31
N ASP A 101 -18.84 -5.03 -14.36
CA ASP A 101 -19.52 -5.64 -13.21
C ASP A 101 -18.89 -7.00 -12.86
N PRO A 102 -18.21 -7.16 -11.70
CA PRO A 102 -17.55 -8.41 -11.34
C PRO A 102 -18.50 -9.60 -11.14
N HIS A 103 -19.82 -9.35 -11.01
CA HIS A 103 -20.83 -10.40 -10.89
C HIS A 103 -21.33 -10.90 -12.25
N GLU A 104 -21.04 -10.20 -13.34
CA GLU A 104 -21.36 -10.66 -14.69
C GLU A 104 -20.16 -11.37 -15.30
N PRO A 105 -20.36 -12.51 -15.98
CA PRO A 105 -19.29 -13.13 -16.75
C PRO A 105 -18.92 -12.21 -17.92
N LEU A 106 -17.64 -12.17 -18.26
CA LEU A 106 -17.18 -11.49 -19.48
C LEU A 106 -17.93 -12.07 -20.70
N PRO A 107 -18.31 -11.24 -21.69
CA PRO A 107 -18.94 -11.74 -22.90
C PRO A 107 -18.05 -12.78 -23.60
N VAL A 108 -18.65 -13.79 -24.21
CA VAL A 108 -17.91 -14.80 -24.98
C VAL A 108 -17.36 -14.16 -26.27
N PRO A 109 -16.11 -14.45 -26.71
CA PRO A 109 -15.60 -13.92 -27.97
C PRO A 109 -16.56 -14.28 -29.13
N PRO A 110 -16.87 -13.34 -30.05
CA PRO A 110 -16.23 -12.03 -30.26
C PRO A 110 -16.90 -10.85 -29.54
N ALA A 111 -17.89 -11.07 -28.68
CA ALA A 111 -18.74 -10.01 -28.12
C ALA A 111 -18.03 -9.05 -27.14
N TYR A 112 -16.84 -9.41 -26.63
CA TYR A 112 -16.00 -8.52 -25.80
C TYR A 112 -14.96 -7.71 -26.61
N LEU A 113 -14.94 -7.88 -27.94
CA LEU A 113 -14.05 -7.12 -28.82
C LEU A 113 -14.77 -5.85 -29.24
N ASN A 114 -14.71 -4.84 -28.37
CA ASN A 114 -15.08 -3.49 -28.77
C ASN A 114 -14.14 -3.02 -29.92
N ALA A 115 -14.61 -3.21 -31.15
CA ALA A 115 -13.83 -2.95 -32.36
C ALA A 115 -13.27 -1.52 -32.37
N ALA A 116 -14.02 -0.54 -31.88
CA ALA A 116 -13.57 0.86 -31.83
C ALA A 116 -12.37 1.07 -30.89
N TYR A 117 -12.22 0.27 -29.83
CA TYR A 117 -11.06 0.35 -28.92
C TYR A 117 -9.83 -0.33 -29.52
N TYR A 118 -10.00 -1.52 -30.11
CA TYR A 118 -8.90 -2.32 -30.63
C TYR A 118 -8.41 -1.88 -32.03
N VAL A 119 -9.22 -1.16 -32.81
CA VAL A 119 -8.81 -0.59 -34.11
C VAL A 119 -7.66 0.42 -33.93
N PHE A 120 -7.62 1.13 -32.82
CA PHE A 120 -6.54 2.09 -32.50
C PHE A 120 -5.44 1.49 -31.60
N GLN A 121 -5.53 0.20 -31.25
CA GLN A 121 -4.51 -0.55 -30.50
C GLN A 121 -4.23 -1.92 -31.15
N PRO A 122 -3.71 -1.95 -32.40
CA PRO A 122 -3.57 -3.19 -33.18
C PRO A 122 -2.63 -4.23 -32.53
N SER A 123 -1.64 -3.79 -31.76
CA SER A 123 -0.74 -4.67 -30.98
C SER A 123 -1.47 -5.46 -29.89
N ARG A 124 -2.61 -4.96 -29.38
CA ARG A 124 -3.42 -5.60 -28.34
C ARG A 124 -4.47 -6.56 -28.90
N ALA A 125 -4.85 -6.41 -30.17
CA ALA A 125 -5.80 -7.29 -30.85
C ALA A 125 -5.22 -8.68 -31.20
N GLN A 126 -3.89 -8.85 -31.19
CA GLN A 126 -3.21 -10.04 -31.71
C GLN A 126 -2.84 -11.13 -30.69
N HIS A 127 -3.19 -10.99 -29.40
CA HIS A 127 -2.92 -12.03 -28.39
C HIS A 127 -4.18 -12.68 -27.79
N PRO A 128 -4.87 -13.58 -28.51
CA PRO A 128 -5.69 -14.61 -27.91
C PRO A 128 -4.85 -15.89 -27.77
N GLY A 129 -3.96 -15.97 -26.80
CA GLY A 129 -3.19 -17.19 -26.54
C GLY A 129 -1.93 -16.96 -25.70
N ASP A 130 -1.78 -17.78 -24.66
CA ASP A 130 -0.54 -18.01 -23.91
C ASP A 130 -0.02 -16.89 -23.01
N ALA A 131 -0.69 -16.70 -21.87
CA ALA A 131 -0.01 -16.30 -20.64
C ALA A 131 -0.57 -17.11 -19.45
N HIS A 132 0.18 -18.14 -19.05
CA HIS A 132 -0.05 -18.88 -17.82
C HIS A 132 0.00 -17.95 -16.61
N SER A 133 -1.16 -17.68 -16.01
CA SER A 133 -1.27 -17.25 -14.61
C SER A 133 -1.89 -18.38 -13.78
N PRO A 134 -1.37 -18.66 -12.57
CA PRO A 134 -1.84 -19.76 -11.74
C PRO A 134 -3.23 -19.44 -11.16
N SER A 135 -4.19 -20.27 -11.52
CA SER A 135 -5.56 -20.26 -11.00
C SER A 135 -5.60 -20.50 -9.48
N PRO A 136 -6.24 -19.64 -8.68
CA PRO A 136 -6.61 -19.99 -7.31
C PRO A 136 -7.78 -20.97 -7.34
N ARG A 137 -7.61 -22.15 -6.73
CA ARG A 137 -8.66 -23.16 -6.59
C ARG A 137 -9.73 -22.69 -5.59
N PRO A 138 -11.03 -22.95 -5.84
CA PRO A 138 -12.08 -22.67 -4.87
C PRO A 138 -12.06 -23.70 -3.74
N ARG A 139 -11.83 -23.27 -2.49
CA ARG A 139 -12.03 -24.13 -1.33
C ARG A 139 -13.51 -24.17 -0.97
N SER A 140 -14.09 -25.35 -1.13
CA SER A 140 -15.42 -25.74 -0.67
C SER A 140 -15.57 -25.55 0.85
N SER A 141 -16.54 -24.74 1.29
CA SER A 141 -17.01 -24.74 2.67
C SER A 141 -18.22 -25.70 2.80
N LYS A 142 -17.96 -26.86 3.40
CA LYS A 142 -19.03 -27.78 3.84
C LYS A 142 -19.76 -27.18 5.05
N SER A 143 -21.03 -26.83 4.83
CA SER A 143 -22.20 -27.10 5.67
C SER A 143 -21.96 -27.39 7.16
N ARG A 144 -22.48 -26.49 8.02
CA ARG A 144 -23.10 -26.89 9.29
C ARG A 144 -24.44 -26.17 9.46
N LYS A 145 -25.52 -26.93 9.34
CA LYS A 145 -26.90 -26.57 9.70
C LYS A 145 -27.00 -26.33 11.21
N THR A 146 -27.69 -25.27 11.62
CA THR A 146 -28.64 -25.31 12.75
C THR A 146 -29.87 -24.44 12.48
N LYS A 147 -31.02 -24.98 12.88
CA LYS A 147 -32.41 -24.53 12.73
C LYS A 147 -32.65 -23.12 13.29
N GLY A 148 -33.38 -22.24 12.58
CA GLY A 148 -34.78 -21.85 12.87
C GLY A 148 -34.91 -20.90 14.07
N SER A 149 -35.38 -19.65 13.96
CA SER A 149 -36.75 -19.28 13.56
C SER A 149 -36.96 -17.75 13.38
N LYS A 150 -37.91 -17.42 12.50
CA LYS A 150 -38.88 -16.30 12.47
C LYS A 150 -38.46 -14.83 12.78
N ARG A 151 -38.50 -14.04 11.68
CA ARG A 151 -39.34 -12.83 11.43
C ARG A 151 -39.12 -11.59 12.31
N GLY A 152 -38.53 -10.55 11.69
CA GLY A 152 -39.02 -9.17 11.82
C GLY A 152 -37.98 -8.10 12.17
N THR A 153 -37.76 -7.19 11.23
CA THR A 153 -37.28 -5.80 11.40
C THR A 153 -35.77 -5.56 11.57
N ILE A 154 -35.27 -4.62 10.78
CA ILE A 154 -33.87 -4.26 10.55
C ILE A 154 -33.29 -3.55 11.79
N ALA A 155 -32.22 -4.10 12.35
CA ALA A 155 -31.34 -3.48 13.33
C ALA A 155 -29.89 -3.99 13.09
N PRO A 156 -28.85 -3.20 13.38
CA PRO A 156 -27.47 -3.52 13.03
C PRO A 156 -26.98 -4.77 13.77
N VAL A 157 -26.14 -5.55 13.08
CA VAL A 157 -25.64 -6.86 13.52
C VAL A 157 -24.81 -6.69 14.80
N ASP A 158 -25.30 -7.26 15.90
CA ASP A 158 -24.59 -7.28 17.17
C ASP A 158 -23.66 -8.52 17.23
N ASP A 159 -22.38 -8.32 16.89
CA ASP A 159 -21.34 -9.35 16.97
C ASP A 159 -21.00 -9.82 18.41
N GLY A 160 -21.75 -9.43 19.44
CA GLY A 160 -21.52 -9.83 20.83
C GLY A 160 -20.25 -9.26 21.47
N ILE A 161 -19.52 -8.41 20.75
CA ILE A 161 -18.41 -7.62 21.28
C ILE A 161 -19.02 -6.32 21.84
N PRO A 162 -18.86 -6.01 23.13
CA PRO A 162 -19.43 -4.80 23.72
C PRO A 162 -19.04 -3.55 22.93
N ALA A 163 -19.97 -2.60 22.77
CA ALA A 163 -19.75 -1.38 21.98
C ALA A 163 -18.48 -0.62 22.38
N HIS A 164 -18.20 -0.51 23.69
CA HIS A 164 -16.98 0.10 24.20
C HIS A 164 -15.71 -0.67 23.82
N LYS A 165 -15.78 -1.99 23.61
CA LYS A 165 -14.67 -2.82 23.15
C LYS A 165 -14.46 -2.67 21.64
N LYS A 166 -15.53 -2.59 20.84
CA LYS A 166 -15.44 -2.25 19.41
C LYS A 166 -14.90 -0.83 19.21
N GLU A 167 -15.37 0.13 19.99
CA GLU A 167 -14.88 1.51 19.99
C GLU A 167 -13.45 1.60 20.52
N PHE A 168 -13.07 0.81 21.52
CA PHE A 168 -11.70 0.72 22.00
C PHE A 168 -10.78 0.10 20.95
N GLU A 169 -11.16 -1.02 20.33
CA GLU A 169 -10.40 -1.68 19.25
C GLU A 169 -10.34 -0.81 17.99
N LYS A 170 -11.43 -0.11 17.65
CA LYS A 170 -11.49 0.89 16.58
C LYS A 170 -10.62 2.10 16.91
N PHE A 171 -10.68 2.61 18.14
CA PHE A 171 -9.90 3.76 18.58
C PHE A 171 -8.40 3.46 18.60
N HIS A 172 -7.99 2.30 19.10
CA HIS A 172 -6.58 1.88 19.13
C HIS A 172 -6.10 1.35 17.77
N GLY A 173 -7.01 0.84 16.93
CA GLY A 173 -6.73 0.39 15.57
C GLY A 173 -6.67 1.54 14.55
N GLU A 174 -7.42 2.62 14.75
CA GLU A 174 -7.49 3.77 13.84
C GLU A 174 -6.61 4.95 14.28
N ASN A 175 -6.31 5.12 15.58
CA ASN A 175 -5.57 6.29 16.09
C ASN A 175 -4.20 5.96 16.72
N GLY A 176 -3.91 4.68 16.97
CA GLY A 176 -2.61 4.23 17.46
C GLY A 176 -1.61 4.05 16.31
N VAL A 177 -0.45 4.68 16.41
CA VAL A 177 0.64 4.52 15.45
C VAL A 177 1.74 3.60 16.00
N ARG A 178 2.17 2.64 15.18
CA ARG A 178 3.23 1.67 15.55
C ARG A 178 4.58 2.32 15.39
N THR A 179 5.32 2.43 16.49
CA THR A 179 6.66 3.03 16.50
C THR A 179 7.70 2.02 16.93
N VAL A 180 8.86 2.07 16.30
CA VAL A 180 10.02 1.22 16.62
C VAL A 180 11.24 2.07 16.85
N LEU A 181 12.15 1.59 17.68
CA LEU A 181 13.45 2.22 17.88
C LEU A 181 14.50 1.58 16.96
N GLY A 182 15.40 2.40 16.44
CA GLY A 182 16.42 1.94 15.52
C GLY A 182 17.53 2.94 15.27
N SER A 183 18.24 2.76 14.16
CA SER A 183 19.25 3.70 13.66
C SER A 183 19.10 3.92 12.16
N ILE A 184 19.50 5.09 11.69
CA ILE A 184 19.56 5.46 10.28
C ILE A 184 20.89 6.13 9.99
N GLY A 185 21.70 5.53 9.12
CA GLY A 185 23.05 6.01 8.86
C GLY A 185 23.87 6.08 10.16
N PRO A 186 24.46 7.24 10.50
CA PRO A 186 25.22 7.42 11.73
C PRO A 186 24.34 7.71 12.97
N VAL A 187 23.04 7.95 12.80
CA VAL A 187 22.16 8.39 13.90
C VAL A 187 21.49 7.18 14.55
N SER A 188 21.79 6.95 15.82
CA SER A 188 21.21 5.88 16.63
C SER A 188 20.05 6.36 17.50
N ASN A 189 19.25 5.42 17.97
CA ASN A 189 18.15 5.64 18.92
C ASN A 189 17.04 6.55 18.37
N VAL A 190 16.70 6.31 17.11
CA VAL A 190 15.69 7.07 16.38
C VAL A 190 14.35 6.37 16.49
N ARG A 191 13.31 7.10 16.88
CA ARG A 191 11.92 6.62 16.89
C ARG A 191 11.34 6.73 15.50
N MET A 192 11.01 5.59 14.92
CA MET A 192 10.54 5.48 13.54
C MET A 192 9.11 4.99 13.51
N LEU A 193 8.28 5.60 12.67
CA LEU A 193 6.91 5.17 12.42
C LEU A 193 6.90 4.00 11.43
N LEU A 194 6.25 2.89 11.77
CA LEU A 194 5.93 1.81 10.84
C LEU A 194 4.59 2.11 10.17
N LYS A 195 4.61 2.45 8.87
CA LYS A 195 3.37 2.72 8.14
C LYS A 195 3.41 2.21 6.71
N ALA A 196 2.75 1.08 6.47
CA ALA A 196 2.63 0.46 5.16
C ALA A 196 1.87 1.30 4.11
N GLY A 197 1.18 2.37 4.50
CA GLY A 197 0.58 3.32 3.54
C GLY A 197 1.61 4.13 2.76
N TYR A 198 2.77 4.40 3.36
CA TYR A 198 3.83 5.19 2.74
C TYR A 198 4.63 4.33 1.76
N ARG A 199 4.99 4.85 0.59
CA ARG A 199 5.69 4.07 -0.46
C ARG A 199 7.16 3.82 -0.10
N HIS A 200 7.86 4.88 0.28
CA HIS A 200 9.29 4.86 0.55
C HIS A 200 9.61 5.01 2.04
N VAL A 201 10.90 5.04 2.38
CA VAL A 201 11.32 5.56 3.69
C VAL A 201 11.45 7.06 3.59
N TYR A 202 10.89 7.75 4.58
CA TYR A 202 10.89 9.20 4.65
C TYR A 202 11.66 9.68 5.89
N ILE A 203 12.38 10.79 5.76
CA ILE A 203 12.98 11.52 6.86
C ILE A 203 12.41 12.93 6.89
N SER A 204 12.07 13.45 8.06
CA SER A 204 11.62 14.84 8.22
C SER A 204 12.74 15.82 7.89
N ARG A 205 12.41 16.94 7.24
CA ARG A 205 13.41 17.98 6.92
C ARG A 205 14.16 18.47 8.15
N LYS A 206 13.46 18.67 9.26
CA LYS A 206 14.06 19.12 10.52
C LYS A 206 15.13 18.13 11.00
N PHE A 207 14.80 16.85 11.09
CA PHE A 207 15.73 15.81 11.50
C PHE A 207 16.91 15.69 10.52
N ALA A 208 16.64 15.77 9.22
CA ALA A 208 17.67 15.70 8.18
C ALA A 208 18.70 16.83 8.31
N LYS A 209 18.26 18.06 8.64
CA LYS A 209 19.16 19.20 8.88
C LYS A 209 19.93 19.04 10.18
N ASP A 210 19.24 18.71 11.27
CA ASP A 210 19.82 18.63 12.61
C ASP A 210 20.93 17.54 12.68
N HIS A 211 20.83 16.50 11.85
CA HIS A 211 21.82 15.43 11.77
C HIS A 211 22.69 15.43 10.51
N GLY A 212 22.63 16.48 9.69
CA GLY A 212 23.54 16.67 8.55
C GLY A 212 23.32 15.73 7.36
N PHE A 213 22.13 15.15 7.23
CA PHE A 213 21.72 14.43 6.01
C PHE A 213 21.49 15.38 4.82
N ILE A 214 21.14 16.63 5.12
CA ILE A 214 21.05 17.72 4.15
C ILE A 214 21.75 18.98 4.68
N PRO A 215 22.26 19.86 3.80
CA PRO A 215 22.82 21.15 4.20
C PRO A 215 21.83 22.05 4.94
N ALA A 216 22.32 22.91 5.84
CA ALA A 216 21.48 23.80 6.64
C ALA A 216 20.73 24.85 5.79
N ASP A 217 21.36 25.27 4.68
CA ASP A 217 20.83 26.20 3.68
C ASP A 217 19.79 25.57 2.75
N ALA A 218 19.49 24.27 2.90
CA ALA A 218 18.42 23.60 2.15
C ALA A 218 17.03 24.17 2.51
N ALA A 219 16.63 25.24 1.82
CA ALA A 219 15.34 25.89 1.97
C ALA A 219 14.21 25.08 1.30
N PRO A 220 12.95 25.17 1.77
CA PRO A 220 11.80 24.64 1.04
C PRO A 220 11.75 25.21 -0.39
N GLY A 221 11.68 24.35 -1.41
CA GLY A 221 11.72 24.74 -2.82
C GLY A 221 13.10 24.63 -3.49
N HIS A 222 14.19 24.65 -2.72
CA HIS A 222 15.51 24.19 -3.19
C HIS A 222 15.71 22.73 -2.75
N TYR A 223 16.38 21.94 -3.59
CA TYR A 223 16.54 20.47 -3.49
C TYR A 223 15.40 19.59 -4.03
N GLY A 224 14.39 20.15 -4.69
CA GLY A 224 13.42 19.37 -5.48
C GLY A 224 12.01 19.94 -5.42
N TYR A 225 11.32 19.92 -6.55
CA TYR A 225 9.94 20.39 -6.68
C TYR A 225 8.99 19.28 -6.20
N GLY A 226 8.11 19.57 -5.23
CA GLY A 226 7.06 18.63 -4.79
C GLY A 226 7.29 17.86 -3.48
N GLY A 227 8.29 18.23 -2.66
CA GLY A 227 8.40 17.74 -1.28
C GLY A 227 8.87 16.29 -1.09
N LEU A 228 9.26 15.59 -2.16
CA LEU A 228 9.87 14.25 -2.13
C LEU A 228 11.25 14.27 -2.78
N VAL A 229 12.28 14.52 -1.97
CA VAL A 229 13.68 14.59 -2.45
C VAL A 229 14.41 13.31 -2.08
N ASN A 230 14.92 12.56 -3.05
CA ASN A 230 15.78 11.41 -2.74
C ASN A 230 17.12 11.92 -2.17
N ILE A 231 17.39 11.63 -0.90
CA ILE A 231 18.61 12.04 -0.17
C ILE A 231 19.65 10.92 -0.08
N GLY A 232 19.49 9.87 -0.90
CA GLY A 232 20.43 8.78 -1.04
C GLY A 232 19.97 7.47 -0.41
N THR A 233 20.86 6.48 -0.43
CA THR A 233 20.63 5.18 0.19
C THR A 233 21.32 5.13 1.55
N TRP A 234 20.54 4.88 2.60
CA TRP A 234 21.05 4.85 3.98
C TRP A 234 20.81 3.49 4.63
N PRO A 235 21.74 3.00 5.48
CA PRO A 235 21.53 1.79 6.26
C PRO A 235 20.56 2.08 7.40
N ILE A 236 19.55 1.24 7.54
CA ILE A 236 18.57 1.29 8.63
C ILE A 236 18.65 0.00 9.44
N THR A 237 18.71 0.13 10.76
CA THR A 237 18.66 -1.00 11.69
C THR A 237 17.52 -0.81 12.68
N LEU A 238 16.90 -1.91 13.11
CA LEU A 238 15.84 -1.88 14.13
C LEU A 238 16.27 -2.66 15.37
N ASN A 239 15.80 -2.21 16.53
CA ASN A 239 16.03 -2.92 17.78
C ASN A 239 15.16 -4.18 17.85
N ALA A 240 15.81 -5.31 18.07
CA ALA A 240 15.12 -6.57 18.33
C ALA A 240 14.64 -6.61 19.79
N SER A 241 13.42 -7.10 19.99
CA SER A 241 12.88 -7.38 21.32
C SER A 241 13.61 -8.59 21.93
N SER A 242 13.86 -8.53 23.23
CA SER A 242 14.33 -9.69 24.03
C SER A 242 13.24 -10.73 24.27
N THR A 243 11.98 -10.42 23.94
CA THR A 243 10.84 -11.32 24.08
C THR A 243 10.53 -12.03 22.75
N PHE A 244 10.31 -13.35 22.80
CA PHE A 244 9.96 -14.14 21.62
C PHE A 244 8.47 -13.96 21.27
N SER A 245 8.15 -13.90 19.98
CA SER A 245 6.77 -13.84 19.50
C SER A 245 6.15 -15.24 19.43
N ALA A 246 4.89 -15.38 19.84
CA ALA A 246 4.08 -16.59 19.65
C ALA A 246 3.30 -16.56 18.31
N HIS A 247 3.72 -15.72 17.35
CA HIS A 247 3.05 -15.55 16.06
C HIS A 247 3.03 -16.87 15.27
N PRO A 248 1.89 -17.28 14.68
CA PRO A 248 1.71 -18.61 14.07
C PRO A 248 2.61 -18.87 12.85
N ASN A 249 3.16 -17.81 12.24
CA ASN A 249 4.10 -17.90 11.11
C ASN A 249 5.56 -17.62 11.50
N ALA A 250 5.86 -17.37 12.77
CA ALA A 250 7.24 -17.17 13.20
C ALA A 250 8.03 -18.50 13.07
N PRO A 251 9.31 -18.46 12.63
CA PRO A 251 10.18 -19.62 12.69
C PRO A 251 10.23 -20.16 14.13
N PRO A 252 10.33 -21.50 14.33
CA PRO A 252 10.41 -22.06 15.67
C PRO A 252 11.61 -21.48 16.42
N PRO A 253 11.47 -21.19 17.73
CA PRO A 253 12.56 -20.63 18.52
C PRO A 253 13.79 -21.55 18.44
N PRO A 254 15.01 -21.00 18.29
CA PRO A 254 16.21 -21.82 18.33
C PRO A 254 16.26 -22.57 19.66
N PRO A 255 16.67 -23.84 19.67
CA PRO A 255 16.74 -24.62 20.89
C PRO A 255 17.66 -23.91 21.91
N PRO A 256 17.32 -23.93 23.21
CA PRO A 256 18.16 -23.34 24.24
C PRO A 256 19.54 -24.00 24.18
N LYS A 257 20.57 -23.20 23.90
CA LYS A 257 21.95 -23.70 23.87
C LYS A 257 22.33 -24.10 25.30
N PRO A 258 22.74 -25.35 25.55
CA PRO A 258 23.34 -25.69 26.82
C PRO A 258 24.63 -24.86 26.98
N ARG A 259 24.72 -24.10 28.08
CA ARG A 259 25.99 -23.48 28.50
C ARG A 259 26.95 -24.61 28.83
N LEU A 260 27.83 -24.96 27.91
CA LEU A 260 28.96 -25.84 28.16
C LEU A 260 30.26 -25.05 28.09
N ALA A 261 31.10 -25.39 29.06
CA ALA A 261 32.30 -24.71 29.51
C ALA A 261 33.40 -24.60 28.46
N VAL A 262 34.32 -23.67 28.74
CA VAL A 262 35.64 -23.49 28.16
C VAL A 262 36.35 -24.82 27.89
N SER A 263 36.83 -25.05 26.66
CA SER A 263 38.21 -25.50 26.41
C SER A 263 38.58 -25.41 24.93
N ALA A 264 39.89 -25.39 24.73
CA ALA A 264 40.64 -24.96 23.57
C ALA A 264 40.63 -25.90 22.35
N ASN A 265 40.93 -25.27 21.21
CA ASN A 265 41.62 -25.81 20.03
C ASN A 265 40.80 -26.60 18.99
N GLY A 266 40.94 -26.21 17.71
CA GLY A 266 40.64 -27.06 16.54
C GLY A 266 39.55 -26.54 15.59
N LYS A 267 40.00 -26.11 14.40
CA LYS A 267 39.21 -25.60 13.25
C LYS A 267 38.04 -26.50 12.82
N THR A 268 36.83 -25.94 12.67
CA THR A 268 35.70 -26.41 11.83
C THR A 268 34.77 -25.21 11.46
N PRO A 269 33.80 -25.33 10.52
CA PRO A 269 33.59 -24.41 9.40
C PRO A 269 32.77 -23.14 9.74
N LYS A 270 32.93 -22.09 8.92
CA LYS A 270 32.15 -20.84 9.00
C LYS A 270 30.64 -21.12 8.84
N ARG A 271 29.92 -21.22 9.95
CA ARG A 271 28.47 -20.98 10.02
C ARG A 271 28.30 -19.68 10.78
N SER A 272 27.88 -18.62 10.08
CA SER A 272 27.65 -17.29 10.64
C SER A 272 26.60 -17.37 11.75
N THR A 273 27.07 -17.44 12.98
CA THR A 273 26.28 -17.16 14.17
C THR A 273 25.93 -15.69 14.13
N ASN A 274 24.64 -15.37 13.98
CA ASN A 274 24.10 -14.05 14.27
C ASN A 274 24.38 -13.74 15.74
N ASP A 275 25.51 -13.09 15.99
CA ASP A 275 25.65 -12.22 17.16
C ASP A 275 24.51 -11.20 17.07
N GLY A 276 23.83 -10.91 18.18
CA GLY A 276 22.63 -10.06 18.27
C GLY A 276 22.82 -8.59 17.89
N LYS A 277 23.59 -8.31 16.85
CA LYS A 277 23.74 -7.00 16.22
C LYS A 277 22.62 -6.85 15.18
N PRO A 278 21.82 -5.77 15.27
CA PRO A 278 20.79 -5.45 14.30
C PRO A 278 21.30 -5.50 12.85
N LYS A 279 20.63 -6.28 11.99
CA LYS A 279 20.98 -6.36 10.56
C LYS A 279 20.71 -5.01 9.87
N PRO A 280 21.71 -4.36 9.25
CA PRO A 280 21.50 -3.12 8.51
C PRO A 280 20.84 -3.39 7.16
N THR A 281 19.86 -2.56 6.82
CA THR A 281 19.09 -2.63 5.58
C THR A 281 19.33 -1.35 4.81
N LEU A 282 20.07 -1.43 3.71
CA LEU A 282 20.26 -0.27 2.82
C LEU A 282 18.94 0.04 2.13
N ILE A 283 18.43 1.27 2.23
CA ILE A 283 17.20 1.73 1.58
C ILE A 283 17.35 3.15 1.06
N SER A 284 16.75 3.43 -0.11
CA SER A 284 16.57 4.78 -0.63
C SER A 284 15.64 5.59 0.26
N VAL A 285 16.13 6.72 0.76
CA VAL A 285 15.44 7.59 1.69
C VAL A 285 15.04 8.88 1.00
N TYR A 286 13.84 9.35 1.31
CA TYR A 286 13.27 10.57 0.76
C TYR A 286 13.06 11.59 1.86
N LEU A 287 13.28 12.86 1.55
CA LEU A 287 12.91 13.97 2.39
C LEU A 287 11.39 14.11 2.40
N SER A 288 10.81 14.37 3.57
CA SER A 288 9.41 14.70 3.77
C SER A 288 9.27 15.97 4.59
N GLU A 289 8.18 16.72 4.36
CA GLU A 289 7.76 17.85 5.21
C GLU A 289 6.89 17.40 6.39
N GLU A 290 6.78 16.09 6.64
CA GLU A 290 5.96 15.54 7.71
C GLU A 290 6.47 15.98 9.10
N PRO A 291 5.62 16.62 9.92
CA PRO A 291 6.07 17.25 11.17
C PRO A 291 6.05 16.32 12.39
N HIS A 292 5.45 15.13 12.29
CA HIS A 292 5.12 14.31 13.47
C HIS A 292 6.17 13.25 13.81
N PHE A 293 6.95 12.79 12.82
CA PHE A 293 7.96 11.75 13.01
C PHE A 293 9.24 12.10 12.30
N ASP A 294 10.36 11.78 12.95
CA ASP A 294 11.69 11.96 12.37
C ASP A 294 11.91 11.05 11.16
N VAL A 295 11.43 9.80 11.25
CA VAL A 295 11.55 8.79 10.21
C VAL A 295 10.25 8.00 10.07
N VAL A 296 9.81 7.79 8.82
CA VAL A 296 8.67 6.93 8.48
C VAL A 296 9.15 5.78 7.60
N LEU A 297 8.91 4.55 8.05
CA LEU A 297 9.24 3.32 7.36
C LEU A 297 8.03 2.84 6.56
N GLY A 298 8.06 3.10 5.25
CA GLY A 298 7.02 2.69 4.31
C GLY A 298 7.22 1.29 3.71
N ARG A 299 6.43 0.98 2.69
CA ARG A 299 6.38 -0.31 1.97
C ARG A 299 7.74 -0.80 1.52
N SER A 300 8.57 0.08 0.98
CA SER A 300 9.93 -0.30 0.56
C SER A 300 10.76 -0.94 1.68
N PHE A 301 10.54 -0.57 2.94
CA PHE A 301 11.16 -1.19 4.10
C PHE A 301 10.44 -2.47 4.51
N PHE A 302 9.10 -2.44 4.54
CA PHE A 302 8.27 -3.61 4.84
C PHE A 302 8.59 -4.79 3.93
N GLU A 303 8.71 -4.56 2.62
CA GLU A 303 9.01 -5.60 1.63
C GLU A 303 10.42 -6.16 1.82
N ARG A 304 11.42 -5.28 1.98
CA ARG A 304 12.82 -5.71 2.14
C ARG A 304 13.09 -6.50 3.41
N ARG A 305 12.40 -6.18 4.50
CA ARG A 305 12.51 -6.87 5.79
C ARG A 305 11.40 -7.88 6.06
N GLN A 306 10.48 -8.02 5.10
CA GLN A 306 9.31 -8.88 5.21
C GLN A 306 8.59 -8.66 6.55
N ILE A 307 8.32 -7.39 6.86
CA ILE A 307 7.70 -6.99 8.13
C ILE A 307 6.29 -7.54 8.18
N GLN A 308 6.01 -8.31 9.23
CA GLN A 308 4.70 -8.83 9.55
C GLN A 308 4.19 -8.19 10.84
N THR A 309 2.99 -7.61 10.76
CA THR A 309 2.28 -7.03 11.90
C THR A 309 1.09 -7.92 12.25
N SER A 310 0.89 -8.23 13.53
CA SER A 310 -0.33 -8.91 13.99
C SER A 310 -1.52 -7.95 14.04
N SER A 311 -2.70 -8.44 13.64
CA SER A 311 -3.98 -7.74 13.80
C SER A 311 -4.56 -7.90 15.21
N ILE A 312 -4.11 -8.92 15.96
CA ILE A 312 -4.59 -9.23 17.30
C ILE A 312 -3.79 -8.44 18.35
N ASP A 313 -2.46 -8.38 18.17
CA ASP A 313 -1.56 -7.63 19.04
C ASP A 313 -0.83 -6.54 18.22
N PRO A 314 -1.15 -5.26 18.43
CA PRO A 314 -0.53 -4.18 17.69
C PRO A 314 0.95 -3.95 18.01
N THR A 315 1.48 -4.56 19.07
CA THR A 315 2.91 -4.53 19.42
C THR A 315 3.68 -5.71 18.85
N ASP A 316 2.99 -6.74 18.35
CA ASP A 316 3.62 -7.91 17.76
C ASP A 316 4.00 -7.62 16.30
N VAL A 317 5.27 -7.26 16.11
CA VAL A 317 5.88 -6.98 14.81
C VAL A 317 7.13 -7.84 14.64
N VAL A 318 7.21 -8.56 13.53
CA VAL A 318 8.29 -9.53 13.26
C VAL A 318 8.90 -9.24 11.88
N CYS A 319 10.24 -9.27 11.80
CA CYS A 319 10.96 -9.30 10.53
C CYS A 319 11.06 -10.75 10.05
N LEU A 320 10.32 -11.16 9.02
CA LEU A 320 10.38 -12.56 8.56
C LEU A 320 11.69 -12.92 7.84
N ASP A 321 12.44 -11.92 7.38
CA ASP A 321 13.74 -12.15 6.73
C ASP A 321 14.82 -12.63 7.71
N THR A 322 14.73 -12.24 8.98
CA THR A 322 15.65 -12.63 10.06
C THR A 322 15.00 -13.49 11.14
N GLY A 323 13.67 -13.48 11.24
CA GLY A 323 12.91 -14.05 12.36
C GLY A 323 12.95 -13.22 13.64
N GLU A 324 13.47 -11.99 13.58
CA GLU A 324 13.60 -11.11 14.74
C GLU A 324 12.25 -10.45 15.08
N LYS A 325 11.81 -10.57 16.33
CA LYS A 325 10.71 -9.75 16.86
C LYS A 325 11.24 -8.35 17.13
N LEU A 326 10.50 -7.31 16.73
CA LEU A 326 10.88 -5.93 16.96
C LEU A 326 10.32 -5.41 18.29
N GLU A 327 11.05 -4.48 18.89
CA GLU A 327 10.54 -3.68 20.00
C GLU A 327 9.62 -2.59 19.46
N CYS A 328 8.30 -2.86 19.47
CA CYS A 328 7.27 -1.97 18.94
C CYS A 328 6.42 -1.37 20.07
N GLU A 329 6.31 -0.05 20.08
CA GLU A 329 5.42 0.71 20.95
C GLU A 329 4.22 1.23 20.15
N LEU A 330 3.02 1.15 20.73
CA LEU A 330 1.84 1.80 20.18
C LEU A 330 1.69 3.19 20.81
N VAL A 331 1.77 4.24 20.00
CA VAL A 331 1.72 5.63 20.45
C VAL A 331 0.47 6.30 19.91
N ILE A 332 -0.13 7.22 20.67
CA ILE A 332 -1.23 8.07 20.20
C ILE A 332 -0.66 9.48 20.03
N LEU A 333 -0.81 10.04 18.83
CA LEU A 333 -0.37 11.40 18.57
C LEU A 333 -1.42 12.39 19.05
N LYS A 334 -0.96 13.41 19.77
CA LYS A 334 -1.76 14.54 20.20
C LYS A 334 -1.10 15.84 19.75
N ASP A 335 -1.90 16.82 19.38
CA ASP A 335 -1.42 18.15 19.03
C ASP A 335 -1.04 18.97 20.28
N GLY A 336 -0.60 20.22 20.08
CA GLY A 336 -0.25 21.14 21.18
C GLY A 336 -1.43 21.54 22.07
N ARG A 337 -2.67 21.19 21.70
CA ARG A 337 -3.90 21.42 22.47
C ARG A 337 -4.39 20.15 23.17
N GLY A 338 -3.75 19.01 22.91
CA GLY A 338 -4.10 17.70 23.46
C GLY A 338 -5.13 16.92 22.64
N GLU A 339 -5.52 17.42 21.47
CA GLU A 339 -6.44 16.75 20.54
C GLU A 339 -5.72 15.65 19.75
N ILE A 340 -6.41 14.56 19.46
CA ILE A 340 -5.82 13.39 18.78
C ILE A 340 -5.60 13.72 17.31
N VAL A 341 -4.38 13.46 16.83
CA VAL A 341 -3.99 13.68 15.44
C VAL A 341 -3.94 12.35 14.71
N THR A 342 -4.64 12.26 13.59
CA THR A 342 -4.56 11.11 12.68
C THR A 342 -3.43 11.33 11.68
N VAL A 343 -2.50 10.37 11.62
CA VAL A 343 -1.51 10.31 10.54
C VAL A 343 -2.22 9.67 9.36
N THR A 344 -2.63 10.49 8.38
CA THR A 344 -3.24 10.00 7.13
C THR A 344 -2.19 9.53 6.13
#